data_AF-A0A3M0DQ60-F1
#
_entry.id   AF-A0A3M0DQ60-F1
#
_cell.length_a   1.000
_cell.length_b   1.000
_cell.length_c   1.000
_cell.angle_alpha   90.00
_cell.angle_beta   90.00
_cell.angle_gamma   90.00
#
_symmetry.space_group_name_H-M   'P 1'
#
loop_
_entity.id
_entity.type
_entity.pdbx_description
1 polymer ?
#
loop_
_entity_poly.entity_id
_entity_poly.type
_entity_poly.pdbx_seq_one_letter_code
_entity_poly.pdbx_strand_id
1 'polypeptide(L)'
;MRSYTITNIWGIPIRVNTSLLIFLPILAWLIGSGQQIELYAGLIGGLTGTGFDLATLRAGSTPWLIGLLAAVGLFVSVTIHELGHSWVAMRYGLEIESITLWILGGLAALKTFPKEWNREFWIAIAGPITSILVAAVCYGAVLVAPNSLQVSRFVLGWLAVTNVVLAGFNLLPAFPMDGGRILRALLARSRPYGTATRLAARVGVLFAFLFAIVAVLNFQIILLLLAFFIYGAATTESKAVLLDELLEGLTVGDIMTQAPATVDATATIEAFGSQLLRDRTPVHLVLDEAGSPVGVVTLDDLKTASRRDHATTTVGEIMRDVPRIGPSDDAFDTLVALQGSGNLDAIVQRDGELVGLLSEADYAHAMTIQRGFRSGIGG
;
A
#
# COMPACT_ATOMS: atom_id res chain seq x y z
N MET A 1 -10.73 5.66 -3.46
CA MET A 1 -11.64 6.04 -2.34
C MET A 1 -11.09 7.28 -1.66
N ARG A 2 -11.94 8.24 -1.27
CA ARG A 2 -11.49 9.50 -0.64
C ARG A 2 -10.97 9.24 0.79
N SER A 3 -9.97 10.00 1.20
CA SER A 3 -9.45 10.04 2.57
C SER A 3 -9.59 11.45 3.13
N TYR A 4 -9.83 11.56 4.43
CA TYR A 4 -10.05 12.84 5.12
C TYR A 4 -9.02 13.00 6.24
N THR A 5 -8.33 14.12 6.29
CA THR A 5 -7.41 14.45 7.40
C THR A 5 -8.22 14.78 8.64
N ILE A 6 -7.98 14.05 9.73
CA ILE A 6 -8.66 14.26 11.01
C ILE A 6 -7.81 15.15 11.93
N THR A 7 -6.50 14.90 11.98
CA THR A 7 -5.58 15.63 12.86
C THR A 7 -4.16 15.61 12.29
N ASN A 8 -3.26 16.34 12.92
CA ASN A 8 -1.83 16.34 12.64
C ASN A 8 -1.05 16.04 13.93
N ILE A 9 -0.18 15.03 13.90
CA ILE A 9 0.68 14.65 15.02
C ILE A 9 2.13 14.67 14.53
N TRP A 10 2.99 15.46 15.18
CA TRP A 10 4.41 15.61 14.81
C TRP A 10 4.65 16.07 13.35
N GLY A 11 3.72 16.86 12.78
CA GLY A 11 3.78 17.26 11.37
C GLY A 11 3.15 16.24 10.42
N ILE A 12 2.78 15.05 10.90
CA ILE A 12 2.22 13.96 10.10
C ILE A 12 0.68 14.07 10.07
N PRO A 13 0.06 14.28 8.90
CA PRO A 13 -1.39 14.27 8.79
C PRO A 13 -1.93 12.85 8.97
N ILE A 14 -2.82 12.69 9.97
CA ILE A 14 -3.56 11.46 10.22
C ILE A 14 -4.85 11.50 9.42
N ARG A 15 -5.00 10.58 8.48
CA ARG A 15 -6.12 10.48 7.56
C ARG A 15 -6.98 9.26 7.88
N VAL A 16 -8.28 9.37 7.65
CA VAL A 16 -9.20 8.23 7.69
C VAL A 16 -9.81 8.03 6.31
N ASN A 17 -9.71 6.80 5.81
CA ASN A 17 -10.33 6.40 4.57
C ASN A 17 -11.83 6.16 4.77
N THR A 18 -12.66 6.49 3.76
CA THR A 18 -14.12 6.23 3.83
C THR A 18 -14.45 4.75 4.13
N SER A 19 -13.62 3.80 3.70
CA SER A 19 -13.80 2.38 4.01
C SER A 19 -13.84 2.09 5.51
N LEU A 20 -13.02 2.79 6.30
CA LEU A 20 -13.00 2.64 7.75
C LEU A 20 -14.30 3.17 8.38
N LEU A 21 -14.80 4.31 7.91
CA LEU A 21 -16.06 4.87 8.42
C LEU A 21 -17.25 3.93 8.20
N ILE A 22 -17.25 3.19 7.09
CA ILE A 22 -18.29 2.19 6.78
C ILE A 22 -18.08 0.92 7.63
N PHE A 23 -16.84 0.53 7.86
CA PHE A 23 -16.52 -0.71 8.58
C PHE A 23 -16.66 -0.57 10.11
N LEU A 24 -16.41 0.61 10.68
CA LEU A 24 -16.36 0.82 12.13
C LEU A 24 -17.67 0.42 12.85
N PRO A 25 -18.87 0.73 12.33
CA PRO A 25 -20.13 0.22 12.91
C PRO A 25 -20.23 -1.32 12.89
N ILE A 26 -19.75 -1.97 11.83
CA ILE A 26 -19.77 -3.43 11.70
C ILE A 26 -18.82 -4.06 12.73
N LEU A 27 -17.63 -3.47 12.89
CA LEU A 27 -16.65 -3.91 13.88
C LEU A 27 -17.17 -3.71 15.31
N ALA A 28 -17.78 -2.55 15.60
CA ALA A 28 -18.40 -2.28 16.89
C ALA A 28 -19.52 -3.28 17.19
N TRP A 29 -20.35 -3.63 16.21
CA TRP A 29 -21.37 -4.65 16.35
C TRP A 29 -20.77 -6.04 16.61
N LEU A 30 -19.69 -6.41 15.90
CA LEU A 30 -19.02 -7.70 16.05
C LEU A 30 -18.43 -7.87 17.46
N ILE A 31 -17.71 -6.85 17.95
CA ILE A 31 -17.10 -6.85 19.29
C ILE A 31 -18.18 -6.79 20.38
N GLY A 32 -19.20 -5.96 20.18
CA GLY A 32 -20.33 -5.82 21.07
C GLY A 32 -21.29 -7.01 21.07
N SER A 33 -21.08 -8.01 20.20
CA SER A 33 -21.90 -9.21 20.21
C SER A 33 -21.73 -9.97 21.54
N GLY A 34 -22.83 -10.41 22.13
CA GLY A 34 -22.83 -11.02 23.46
C GLY A 34 -21.83 -12.18 23.57
N GLN A 35 -21.74 -13.04 22.55
CA GLN A 35 -20.81 -14.17 22.53
C GLN A 35 -19.34 -13.74 22.60
N GLN A 36 -18.95 -12.67 21.89
CA GLN A 36 -17.58 -12.16 21.98
C GLN A 36 -17.28 -11.57 23.35
N ILE A 37 -18.25 -10.87 23.96
CA ILE A 37 -18.09 -10.35 25.33
C ILE A 37 -17.83 -11.48 26.32
N GLU A 38 -18.48 -12.65 26.19
CA GLU A 38 -18.19 -13.81 27.06
C GLU A 38 -16.75 -14.28 26.94
N LEU A 39 -16.34 -14.50 25.69
CA LEU A 39 -15.04 -15.07 25.37
C LEU A 39 -13.93 -14.18 25.90
N TYR A 40 -14.00 -12.88 25.60
CA TYR A 40 -12.99 -11.93 26.06
C TYR A 40 -13.06 -11.68 27.56
N ALA A 41 -14.24 -11.66 28.19
CA ALA A 41 -14.34 -11.51 29.64
C ALA A 41 -13.67 -12.69 30.36
N GLY A 42 -13.88 -13.92 29.87
CA GLY A 42 -13.23 -15.12 30.39
C GLY A 42 -11.71 -15.09 30.21
N LEU A 43 -11.24 -14.71 29.02
CA LEU A 43 -9.81 -14.60 28.72
C LEU A 43 -9.13 -13.51 29.58
N ILE A 44 -9.71 -12.31 29.64
CA ILE A 44 -9.18 -11.21 30.45
C ILE A 44 -9.21 -11.60 31.93
N GLY A 45 -10.31 -12.18 32.41
CA GLY A 45 -10.42 -12.64 33.79
C GLY A 45 -9.40 -13.71 34.14
N GLY A 46 -9.09 -14.63 33.23
CA GLY A 46 -8.02 -15.61 33.40
C GLY A 46 -6.62 -14.99 33.48
N LEU A 47 -6.35 -13.93 32.70
CA LEU A 47 -5.04 -13.25 32.67
C LEU A 47 -4.82 -12.26 33.83
N THR A 48 -5.90 -11.67 34.34
CA THR A 48 -5.84 -10.55 35.31
C THR A 48 -6.35 -10.94 36.69
N GLY A 49 -7.06 -12.08 36.81
CA GLY A 49 -7.79 -12.46 38.03
C GLY A 49 -9.04 -11.61 38.29
N THR A 50 -9.45 -10.72 37.36
CA THR A 50 -10.59 -9.83 37.57
C THR A 50 -11.89 -10.48 37.11
N GLY A 51 -12.89 -10.52 38.00
CA GLY A 51 -14.24 -10.97 37.64
C GLY A 51 -15.01 -9.89 36.88
N PHE A 52 -15.73 -10.31 35.83
CA PHE A 52 -16.66 -9.47 35.08
C PHE A 52 -18.10 -9.91 35.33
N ASP A 53 -18.98 -8.94 35.59
CA ASP A 53 -20.41 -9.20 35.64
C ASP A 53 -21.01 -9.19 34.22
N LEU A 54 -21.17 -10.38 33.65
CA LEU A 54 -21.71 -10.56 32.31
C LEU A 54 -23.14 -10.03 32.16
N ALA A 55 -23.94 -10.02 33.23
CA ALA A 55 -25.30 -9.48 33.17
C ALA A 55 -25.26 -7.98 32.91
N THR A 56 -24.39 -7.26 33.64
CA THR A 56 -24.17 -5.82 33.43
C THR A 56 -23.59 -5.52 32.05
N LEU A 57 -22.57 -6.25 31.60
CA LEU A 57 -21.96 -6.01 30.29
C LEU A 57 -22.91 -6.28 29.11
N ARG A 58 -23.88 -7.18 29.29
CA ARG A 58 -24.87 -7.56 28.27
C ARG A 58 -26.19 -6.80 28.33
N ALA A 59 -26.40 -6.00 29.37
CA ALA A 59 -27.67 -5.32 29.59
C ALA A 59 -27.90 -4.15 28.62
N GLY A 60 -29.12 -4.06 28.09
CA GLY A 60 -29.59 -2.90 27.33
C GLY A 60 -28.68 -2.53 26.16
N SER A 61 -28.21 -1.28 26.13
CA SER A 61 -27.33 -0.74 25.09
C SER A 61 -25.84 -0.84 25.42
N THR A 62 -25.47 -1.37 26.59
CA THR A 62 -24.08 -1.50 27.05
C THR A 62 -23.17 -2.25 26.06
N PRO A 63 -23.61 -3.36 25.42
CA PRO A 63 -22.77 -4.08 24.46
C PRO A 63 -22.34 -3.23 23.27
N TRP A 64 -23.24 -2.37 22.77
CA TRP A 64 -22.95 -1.47 21.65
C TRP A 64 -22.00 -0.36 22.05
N LEU A 65 -22.10 0.14 23.29
CA LEU A 65 -21.14 1.08 23.85
C LEU A 65 -19.75 0.44 23.99
N ILE A 66 -19.68 -0.79 24.53
CA ILE A 66 -18.43 -1.57 24.61
C ILE A 66 -17.83 -1.73 23.22
N GLY A 67 -18.63 -2.19 22.27
CA GLY A 67 -18.21 -2.41 20.89
C GLY A 67 -17.67 -1.14 20.25
N LEU A 68 -18.36 -0.01 20.40
CA LEU A 68 -17.91 1.29 19.90
C LEU A 68 -16.60 1.74 20.53
N LEU A 69 -16.49 1.69 21.86
CA LEU A 69 -15.29 2.10 22.58
C LEU A 69 -14.09 1.21 22.25
N ALA A 70 -14.30 -0.10 22.15
CA ALA A 70 -13.27 -1.06 21.77
C ALA A 70 -12.82 -0.87 20.31
N ALA A 71 -13.76 -0.67 19.38
CA ALA A 71 -13.45 -0.41 17.98
C ALA A 71 -12.65 0.89 17.80
N VAL A 72 -13.09 1.99 18.42
CA VAL A 72 -12.35 3.26 18.40
C VAL A 72 -10.99 3.11 19.07
N GLY A 73 -10.92 2.45 20.23
CA GLY A 73 -9.68 2.18 20.94
C GLY A 73 -8.69 1.32 20.14
N LEU A 74 -9.18 0.37 19.35
CA LEU A 74 -8.36 -0.42 18.43
C LEU A 74 -7.71 0.48 17.38
N PHE A 75 -8.46 1.37 16.73
CA PHE A 75 -7.89 2.27 15.72
C PHE A 75 -6.96 3.32 16.32
N VAL A 76 -7.21 3.77 17.56
CA VAL A 76 -6.23 4.56 18.32
C VAL A 76 -4.96 3.74 18.57
N SER A 77 -5.08 2.48 18.94
CA SER A 77 -3.93 1.58 19.15
C SER A 77 -3.12 1.35 17.86
N VAL A 78 -3.81 1.14 16.73
CA VAL A 78 -3.18 1.07 15.40
C VAL A 78 -2.49 2.40 15.06
N THR A 79 -3.11 3.54 15.36
CA THR A 79 -2.46 4.84 15.15
C THR A 79 -1.19 4.99 15.98
N ILE A 80 -1.22 4.58 17.26
CA ILE A 80 -0.05 4.61 18.14
C ILE A 80 1.05 3.66 17.62
N HIS A 81 0.67 2.49 17.09
CA HIS A 81 1.58 1.55 16.44
C HIS A 81 2.29 2.18 15.25
N GLU A 82 1.54 2.79 14.33
CA GLU A 82 2.10 3.52 13.17
C GLU A 82 2.97 4.71 13.58
N LEU A 83 2.58 5.42 14.64
CA LEU A 83 3.38 6.49 15.23
C LEU A 83 4.70 5.97 15.81
N GLY A 84 4.74 4.72 16.30
CA GLY A 84 5.96 4.05 16.73
C GLY A 84 6.98 3.91 15.59
N HIS A 85 6.55 3.35 14.45
CA HIS A 85 7.38 3.31 13.23
C HIS A 85 7.84 4.70 12.82
N SER A 86 6.88 5.63 12.79
CA SER A 86 7.08 6.99 12.33
C SER A 86 8.11 7.74 13.17
N TRP A 87 8.05 7.57 14.48
CA TRP A 87 8.98 8.20 15.41
C TRP A 87 10.42 7.74 15.18
N VAL A 88 10.65 6.44 14.97
CA VAL A 88 12.00 5.94 14.66
C VAL A 88 12.45 6.38 13.27
N ALA A 89 11.57 6.38 12.27
CA ALA A 89 11.88 6.84 10.92
C ALA A 89 12.31 8.33 10.91
N MET A 90 11.60 9.19 11.62
CA MET A 90 11.96 10.61 11.76
C MET A 90 13.32 10.80 12.45
N ARG A 91 13.69 9.94 13.41
CA ARG A 91 15.03 9.98 14.02
C ARG A 91 16.16 9.63 13.04
N TYR A 92 15.85 8.91 11.97
CA TYR A 92 16.76 8.65 10.86
C TYR A 92 16.68 9.71 9.76
N GLY A 93 15.93 10.80 9.95
CA GLY A 93 15.77 11.88 8.98
C GLY A 93 14.85 11.54 7.81
N LEU A 94 14.03 10.49 7.94
CA LEU A 94 13.06 10.12 6.91
C LEU A 94 11.78 10.95 7.05
N GLU A 95 11.29 11.43 5.91
CA GLU A 95 10.04 12.19 5.83
C GLU A 95 8.82 11.27 5.69
N ILE A 96 7.78 11.59 6.44
CA ILE A 96 6.53 10.83 6.50
C ILE A 96 5.42 11.72 5.97
N GLU A 97 4.79 11.31 4.87
CA GLU A 97 3.80 12.13 4.18
C GLU A 97 2.45 12.12 4.88
N SER A 98 2.01 10.94 5.35
CA SER A 98 0.74 10.77 6.05
C SER A 98 0.64 9.40 6.71
N ILE A 99 -0.23 9.28 7.70
CA ILE A 99 -0.71 7.98 8.20
C ILE A 99 -2.19 7.89 7.85
N THR A 100 -2.56 6.89 7.04
CA THR A 100 -3.95 6.67 6.63
C THR A 100 -4.51 5.42 7.30
N LEU A 101 -5.57 5.57 8.09
CA LEU A 101 -6.32 4.46 8.67
C LEU A 101 -7.39 3.97 7.70
N TRP A 102 -7.46 2.65 7.52
CA TRP A 102 -8.37 1.98 6.60
C TRP A 102 -8.83 0.63 7.19
N ILE A 103 -9.71 -0.08 6.48
CA ILE A 103 -10.33 -1.32 6.98
C ILE A 103 -9.33 -2.41 7.41
N LEU A 104 -8.14 -2.46 6.80
CA LEU A 104 -7.11 -3.47 7.11
C LEU A 104 -6.05 -2.99 8.11
N GLY A 105 -6.15 -1.76 8.65
CA GLY A 105 -5.21 -1.24 9.65
C GLY A 105 -4.78 0.21 9.39
N GLY A 106 -3.50 0.50 9.62
CA GLY A 106 -2.86 1.77 9.31
C GLY A 106 -1.91 1.61 8.11
N LEU A 107 -1.72 2.68 7.35
CA LEU A 107 -0.70 2.76 6.31
C LEU A 107 0.07 4.06 6.47
N ALA A 108 1.32 3.97 6.91
CA ALA A 108 2.26 5.09 6.90
C ALA A 108 2.88 5.24 5.50
N ALA A 109 2.62 6.38 4.85
CA ALA A 109 3.22 6.74 3.57
C ALA A 109 4.58 7.40 3.83
N LEU A 110 5.65 6.71 3.44
CA LEU A 110 7.02 7.20 3.47
C LEU A 110 7.43 7.65 2.06
N LYS A 111 8.13 8.77 1.96
CA LYS A 111 8.67 9.24 0.66
C LYS A 111 9.70 8.28 0.08
N THR A 112 10.56 7.74 0.93
CA THR A 112 11.62 6.82 0.52
C THR A 112 11.84 5.81 1.64
N PHE A 113 11.83 4.52 1.29
CA PHE A 113 12.18 3.48 2.24
C PHE A 113 13.72 3.31 2.30
N PRO A 114 14.31 3.23 3.50
CA PRO A 114 15.74 2.99 3.63
C PRO A 114 16.10 1.59 3.14
N LYS A 115 17.13 1.48 2.30
CA LYS A 115 17.69 0.19 1.85
C LYS A 115 18.68 -0.39 2.87
N GLU A 116 19.09 0.39 3.89
CA GLU A 116 20.02 -0.06 4.92
C GLU A 116 19.33 -0.93 5.98
N TRP A 117 19.87 -2.14 6.16
CA TRP A 117 19.27 -3.15 7.04
C TRP A 117 19.03 -2.67 8.47
N ASN A 118 19.93 -1.85 9.03
CA ASN A 118 19.85 -1.41 10.41
C ASN A 118 18.70 -0.42 10.61
N ARG A 119 18.52 0.52 9.68
CA ARG A 119 17.43 1.49 9.71
C ARG A 119 16.10 0.78 9.53
N GLU A 120 15.98 -0.08 8.52
CA GLU A 120 14.76 -0.84 8.27
C GLU A 120 14.35 -1.69 9.49
N PHE A 121 15.30 -2.41 10.10
CA PHE A 121 15.02 -3.25 11.28
C PHE A 121 14.45 -2.44 12.45
N TRP A 122 15.11 -1.33 12.81
CA TRP A 122 14.68 -0.52 13.96
C TRP A 122 13.35 0.19 13.71
N ILE A 123 13.09 0.62 12.48
CA ILE A 123 11.79 1.19 12.11
C ILE A 123 10.72 0.11 12.21
N ALA A 124 10.92 -1.06 11.61
CA ALA A 124 9.93 -2.14 11.57
C ALA A 124 9.62 -2.71 12.96
N ILE A 125 10.59 -2.82 13.87
CA ILE A 125 10.33 -3.34 15.22
C ILE A 125 9.65 -2.31 16.14
N ALA A 126 9.69 -1.02 15.80
CA ALA A 126 9.16 0.05 16.64
C ALA A 126 7.65 -0.06 16.88
N GLY A 127 6.87 -0.34 15.83
CA GLY A 127 5.42 -0.58 15.93
C GLY A 127 5.09 -1.70 16.91
N PRO A 128 5.57 -2.93 16.71
CA PRO A 128 5.36 -4.04 17.65
C PRO A 128 5.75 -3.69 19.09
N ILE A 129 6.89 -3.02 19.31
CA ILE A 129 7.28 -2.56 20.65
C ILE A 129 6.24 -1.60 21.24
N THR A 130 5.80 -0.60 20.48
CA THR A 130 4.77 0.35 20.96
C THR A 130 3.44 -0.34 21.25
N SER A 131 3.00 -1.31 20.45
CA SER A 131 1.80 -2.11 20.75
C SER A 131 1.95 -2.90 22.04
N ILE A 132 3.10 -3.53 22.29
CA ILE A 132 3.35 -4.22 23.56
C ILE A 132 3.34 -3.25 24.74
N LEU A 133 3.89 -2.03 24.59
CA LEU A 133 3.82 -1.00 25.62
C LEU A 133 2.37 -0.57 25.90
N VAL A 134 1.57 -0.33 24.86
CA VAL A 134 0.14 -0.03 25.00
C VAL A 134 -0.58 -1.19 25.70
N ALA A 135 -0.28 -2.44 25.34
CA ALA A 135 -0.85 -3.61 25.99
C ALA A 135 -0.53 -3.64 27.49
N ALA A 136 0.73 -3.40 27.86
CA ALA A 136 1.18 -3.37 29.25
C ALA A 136 0.50 -2.25 30.06
N VAL A 137 0.36 -1.06 29.48
CA VAL A 137 -0.34 0.07 30.10
C VAL A 137 -1.83 -0.25 30.31
N CYS A 138 -2.50 -0.78 29.29
CA CYS A 138 -3.90 -1.19 29.40
C CYS A 138 -4.08 -2.31 30.43
N TYR A 139 -3.18 -3.30 30.47
CA TYR A 139 -3.19 -4.37 31.45
C TYR A 139 -3.05 -3.82 32.88
N GLY A 140 -2.06 -2.95 33.12
CA GLY A 140 -1.90 -2.28 34.41
C GLY A 140 -3.12 -1.46 34.82
N ALA A 141 -3.76 -0.78 33.86
CA ALA A 141 -4.98 -0.02 34.09
C ALA A 141 -6.16 -0.90 34.53
N VAL A 142 -6.28 -2.13 34.01
CA VAL A 142 -7.32 -3.09 34.45
C VAL A 142 -7.15 -3.48 35.93
N LEU A 143 -5.90 -3.65 36.38
CA LEU A 143 -5.59 -4.08 37.75
C LEU A 143 -5.91 -3.00 38.79
N VAL A 144 -5.74 -1.72 38.44
CA VAL A 144 -6.01 -0.60 39.36
C VAL A 144 -7.42 -0.04 39.24
N ALA A 145 -8.12 -0.32 38.14
CA ALA A 145 -9.46 0.20 37.91
C ALA A 145 -10.49 -0.42 38.89
N PRO A 146 -11.35 0.41 39.51
CA PRO A 146 -12.36 -0.06 40.47
C PRO A 146 -13.32 -1.11 39.89
N ASN A 147 -13.72 -2.08 40.72
CA ASN A 147 -14.68 -3.12 40.34
C ASN A 147 -16.05 -2.58 39.88
N SER A 148 -16.42 -1.36 40.25
CA SER A 148 -17.65 -0.71 39.77
C SER A 148 -17.60 -0.30 38.29
N LEU A 149 -16.41 -0.09 37.71
CA LEU A 149 -16.23 0.36 36.32
C LEU A 149 -16.10 -0.83 35.36
N GLN A 150 -17.11 -1.71 35.35
CA GLN A 150 -17.12 -2.95 34.57
C GLN A 150 -16.84 -2.72 33.08
N VAL A 151 -17.51 -1.74 32.47
CA VAL A 151 -17.36 -1.41 31.04
C VAL A 151 -15.94 -0.93 30.72
N SER A 152 -15.42 0.04 31.47
CA SER A 152 -14.08 0.57 31.24
C SER A 152 -12.99 -0.49 31.44
N ARG A 153 -13.12 -1.33 32.47
CA ARG A 153 -12.19 -2.44 32.73
C ARG A 153 -12.22 -3.46 31.61
N PHE A 154 -13.40 -3.81 31.12
CA PHE A 154 -13.54 -4.74 30.01
C PHE A 154 -12.87 -4.18 28.75
N VAL A 155 -13.15 -2.92 28.39
CA VAL A 155 -12.55 -2.28 27.21
C VAL A 155 -11.03 -2.18 27.34
N LEU A 156 -10.49 -1.79 28.51
CA LEU A 156 -9.05 -1.77 28.75
C LEU A 156 -8.42 -3.16 28.63
N GLY A 157 -9.03 -4.18 29.20
CA GLY A 157 -8.54 -5.57 29.10
C GLY A 157 -8.60 -6.08 27.67
N TRP A 158 -9.66 -5.75 26.94
CA TRP A 158 -9.80 -6.08 25.54
C TRP A 158 -8.71 -5.40 24.70
N LEU A 159 -8.43 -4.11 24.94
CA LEU A 159 -7.33 -3.39 24.28
C LEU A 159 -5.96 -3.98 24.64
N ALA A 160 -5.77 -4.44 25.87
CA ALA A 160 -4.53 -5.10 26.27
C ALA A 160 -4.28 -6.37 25.45
N VAL A 161 -5.28 -7.26 25.40
CA VAL A 161 -5.23 -8.51 24.63
C VAL A 161 -5.04 -8.22 23.15
N THR A 162 -5.85 -7.31 22.58
CA THR A 162 -5.80 -7.00 21.15
C THR A 162 -4.48 -6.35 20.75
N ASN A 163 -3.84 -5.54 21.60
CA ASN A 163 -2.51 -5.00 21.30
C ASN A 163 -1.40 -6.06 21.34
N VAL A 164 -1.50 -7.07 22.21
CA VAL A 164 -0.60 -8.24 22.15
C VAL A 164 -0.82 -9.00 20.84
N VAL A 165 -2.07 -9.23 20.45
CA VAL A 165 -2.41 -9.88 19.17
C VAL A 165 -1.91 -9.06 17.99
N LEU A 166 -2.08 -7.74 18.01
CA LEU A 166 -1.60 -6.82 16.98
C LEU A 166 -0.08 -6.91 16.83
N ALA A 167 0.67 -6.86 17.94
CA ALA A 167 2.12 -7.03 17.93
C ALA A 167 2.54 -8.42 17.43
N GLY A 168 1.90 -9.49 17.91
CA GLY A 168 2.21 -10.86 17.51
C GLY A 168 1.93 -11.12 16.03
N PHE A 169 0.81 -10.62 15.52
CA PHE A 169 0.48 -10.68 14.10
C PHE A 169 1.49 -9.88 13.27
N ASN A 170 1.81 -8.65 13.68
CA ASN A 170 2.80 -7.85 12.97
C ASN A 170 4.23 -8.40 13.07
N LEU A 171 4.55 -9.30 14.00
CA LEU A 171 5.85 -9.99 14.04
C LEU A 171 5.93 -11.25 13.17
N LEU A 172 4.82 -11.67 12.53
CA LEU A 172 4.86 -12.80 11.60
C LEU A 172 5.82 -12.49 10.43
N PRO A 173 6.70 -13.42 10.04
CA PRO A 173 7.74 -13.19 9.04
C PRO A 173 7.20 -13.25 7.60
N ALA A 174 6.21 -12.41 7.30
CA ALA A 174 5.51 -12.40 6.03
C ALA A 174 5.06 -10.97 5.68
N PHE A 175 5.18 -10.57 4.41
CA PHE A 175 4.61 -9.30 3.96
C PHE A 175 3.07 -9.37 3.95
N PRO A 176 2.36 -8.26 4.24
CA PRO A 176 2.87 -6.90 4.42
C PRO A 176 3.24 -6.54 5.87
N MET A 177 3.25 -7.52 6.78
CA MET A 177 3.50 -7.31 8.21
C MET A 177 4.94 -6.89 8.49
N ASP A 178 5.16 -6.24 9.64
CA ASP A 178 6.49 -5.74 10.03
C ASP A 178 7.53 -6.85 10.15
N GLY A 179 7.13 -8.05 10.56
CA GLY A 179 7.98 -9.23 10.68
C GLY A 179 8.57 -9.64 9.34
N GLY A 180 7.86 -9.40 8.23
CA GLY A 180 8.40 -9.56 6.87
C GLY A 180 9.55 -8.59 6.60
N ARG A 181 9.40 -7.32 7.00
CA ARG A 181 10.44 -6.28 6.89
C ARG A 181 11.60 -6.53 7.85
N ILE A 182 11.33 -6.99 9.08
CA ILE A 182 12.33 -7.41 10.05
C ILE A 182 13.14 -8.58 9.49
N LEU A 183 12.48 -9.62 8.96
CA LEU A 183 13.16 -10.75 8.33
C LEU A 183 14.01 -10.29 7.15
N ARG A 184 13.44 -9.47 6.24
CA ARG A 184 14.18 -8.90 5.11
C ARG A 184 15.43 -8.16 5.58
N ALA A 185 15.30 -7.25 6.54
CA ALA A 185 16.41 -6.48 7.10
C ALA A 185 17.49 -7.41 7.68
N LEU A 186 17.12 -8.42 8.45
CA LEU A 186 18.08 -9.39 8.99
C LEU A 186 18.81 -10.17 7.88
N LEU A 187 18.10 -10.56 6.83
CA LEU A 187 18.68 -11.26 5.67
C LEU A 187 19.60 -10.34 4.84
N ALA A 188 19.29 -9.04 4.77
CA ALA A 188 20.06 -8.02 4.05
C ALA A 188 21.41 -7.70 4.72
N ARG A 189 21.66 -8.18 5.95
CA ARG A 189 22.99 -8.05 6.60
C ARG A 189 24.11 -8.76 5.84
N SER A 190 23.78 -9.83 5.14
CA SER A 190 24.75 -10.70 4.46
C SER A 190 24.42 -10.97 3.00
N ARG A 191 23.36 -10.35 2.47
CA ARG A 191 22.86 -10.57 1.11
C ARG A 191 22.40 -9.25 0.48
N PRO A 192 22.42 -9.14 -0.85
CA PRO A 192 21.82 -7.99 -1.54
C PRO A 192 20.34 -7.81 -1.19
N TYR A 193 19.89 -6.56 -1.10
CA TYR A 193 18.52 -6.19 -0.69
C TYR A 193 17.42 -6.88 -1.51
N GLY A 194 17.59 -6.98 -2.83
CA GLY A 194 16.67 -7.70 -3.71
C GLY A 194 16.56 -9.18 -3.38
N THR A 195 17.68 -9.85 -3.10
CA THR A 195 17.71 -11.27 -2.70
C THR A 195 17.06 -11.49 -1.33
N ALA A 196 17.33 -10.59 -0.38
CA ALA A 196 16.70 -10.61 0.94
C ALA A 196 15.17 -10.46 0.84
N THR A 197 14.69 -9.53 -0.01
CA THR A 197 13.25 -9.34 -0.27
C THR A 197 12.62 -10.57 -0.87
N ARG A 198 13.23 -11.16 -1.91
CA ARG A 198 12.71 -12.39 -2.55
C ARG A 198 12.58 -13.55 -1.56
N LEU A 199 13.56 -13.70 -0.66
CA LEU A 199 13.51 -14.75 0.36
C LEU A 199 12.43 -14.47 1.42
N ALA A 200 12.32 -13.24 1.92
CA ALA A 200 11.26 -12.86 2.85
C ALA A 200 9.85 -13.02 2.23
N ALA A 201 9.69 -12.66 0.95
CA ALA A 201 8.45 -12.87 0.21
C ALA A 201 8.10 -14.37 0.05
N ARG A 202 9.09 -15.24 -0.21
CA ARG A 202 8.87 -16.70 -0.24
C ARG A 202 8.40 -17.25 1.10
N VAL A 203 8.98 -16.78 2.20
CA VAL A 203 8.50 -17.13 3.54
C VAL A 203 7.06 -16.66 3.72
N GLY A 204 6.72 -15.45 3.29
CA GLY A 204 5.35 -14.96 3.31
C GLY A 204 4.36 -15.80 2.50
N VAL A 205 4.75 -16.23 1.30
CA VAL A 205 3.95 -17.15 0.47
C VAL A 205 3.74 -18.51 1.16
N LEU A 206 4.76 -19.02 1.86
CA LEU A 206 4.62 -20.24 2.67
C LEU A 206 3.58 -20.05 3.78
N PHE A 207 3.61 -18.93 4.52
CA PHE A 207 2.59 -18.64 5.54
C PHE A 207 1.19 -18.50 4.94
N ALA A 208 1.06 -17.80 3.81
CA ALA A 208 -0.22 -17.70 3.09
C ALA A 208 -0.76 -19.09 2.71
N PHE A 209 0.10 -19.98 2.20
CA PHE A 209 -0.28 -21.34 1.85
C PHE A 209 -0.74 -22.15 3.07
N LEU A 210 -0.01 -22.08 4.18
CA LEU A 210 -0.40 -22.74 5.44
C LEU A 210 -1.75 -22.23 5.96
N PHE A 211 -1.98 -20.91 5.93
CA PHE A 211 -3.24 -20.31 6.32
C PHE A 211 -4.39 -20.75 5.40
N ALA A 212 -4.15 -20.82 4.09
CA ALA A 212 -5.15 -21.32 3.14
C ALA A 212 -5.54 -22.78 3.43
N ILE A 213 -4.58 -23.65 3.73
CA ILE A 213 -4.87 -25.05 4.12
C ILE A 213 -5.75 -25.10 5.37
N VAL A 214 -5.33 -24.42 6.44
CA VAL A 214 -6.09 -24.39 7.70
C VAL A 214 -7.50 -23.81 7.45
N ALA A 215 -7.60 -22.76 6.64
CA ALA A 215 -8.86 -22.12 6.32
C ALA A 215 -9.81 -23.06 5.57
N VAL A 216 -9.32 -23.79 4.56
CA VAL A 216 -10.13 -24.73 3.78
C VAL A 216 -10.58 -25.92 4.64
N LEU A 217 -9.67 -26.49 5.44
CA LEU A 217 -9.99 -27.63 6.30
C LEU A 217 -11.02 -27.30 7.39
N ASN A 218 -11.06 -26.05 7.86
CA ASN A 218 -11.98 -25.59 8.91
C ASN A 218 -13.13 -24.71 8.39
N PHE A 219 -13.29 -24.57 7.07
CA PHE A 219 -14.29 -23.68 6.43
C PHE A 219 -14.25 -22.22 6.93
N GLN A 220 -13.05 -21.70 7.24
CA GLN A 220 -12.85 -20.35 7.75
C GLN A 220 -12.61 -19.34 6.61
N ILE A 221 -13.69 -18.77 6.08
CA ILE A 221 -13.65 -17.83 4.94
C ILE A 221 -12.74 -16.62 5.22
N ILE A 222 -12.78 -16.07 6.43
CA ILE A 222 -11.95 -14.91 6.80
C ILE A 222 -10.46 -15.24 6.75
N LEU A 223 -10.07 -16.41 7.25
CA LEU A 223 -8.67 -16.86 7.20
C LEU A 223 -8.22 -17.12 5.76
N LEU A 224 -9.11 -17.62 4.90
CA LEU A 224 -8.83 -17.81 3.49
C LEU A 224 -8.61 -16.47 2.76
N LEU A 225 -9.45 -15.46 3.03
CA LEU A 225 -9.27 -14.12 2.49
C LEU A 225 -7.96 -13.49 2.99
N LEU A 226 -7.61 -13.71 4.26
CA LEU A 226 -6.34 -13.27 4.82
C LEU A 226 -5.15 -13.93 4.11
N ALA A 227 -5.24 -15.24 3.83
CA ALA A 227 -4.21 -15.96 3.07
C ALA A 227 -4.00 -15.37 1.67
N PHE A 228 -5.08 -15.08 0.93
CA PHE A 228 -5.00 -14.42 -0.37
C PHE A 228 -4.36 -13.02 -0.27
N PHE A 229 -4.70 -12.26 0.76
CA PHE A 229 -4.12 -10.95 1.00
C PHE A 229 -2.62 -11.02 1.28
N ILE A 230 -2.16 -11.93 2.14
CA ILE A 230 -0.73 -12.15 2.44
C ILE A 230 0.01 -12.57 1.17
N TYR A 231 -0.54 -13.49 0.38
CA TYR A 231 0.06 -13.90 -0.90
C TYR A 231 0.19 -12.73 -1.88
N GLY A 232 -0.90 -11.96 -2.06
CA GLY A 232 -0.90 -10.78 -2.92
C GLY A 232 0.13 -9.74 -2.47
N ALA A 233 0.17 -9.41 -1.19
CA ALA A 233 1.13 -8.46 -0.64
C ALA A 233 2.59 -8.91 -0.83
N ALA A 234 2.91 -10.18 -0.54
CA ALA A 234 4.26 -10.72 -0.70
C ALA A 234 4.72 -10.70 -2.16
N THR A 235 3.83 -11.02 -3.10
CA THR A 235 4.15 -10.98 -4.53
C THR A 235 4.29 -9.56 -5.06
N THR A 236 3.43 -8.63 -4.63
CA THR A 236 3.53 -7.20 -4.98
C THR A 236 4.83 -6.58 -4.47
N GLU A 237 5.20 -6.82 -3.21
CA GLU A 237 6.44 -6.31 -2.62
C GLU A 237 7.67 -6.83 -3.39
N SER A 238 7.71 -8.13 -3.69
CA SER A 238 8.84 -8.70 -4.44
C SER A 238 8.92 -8.18 -5.88
N LYS A 239 7.79 -7.86 -6.51
CA LYS A 239 7.77 -7.26 -7.85
C LYS A 239 8.26 -5.82 -7.80
N ALA A 240 7.81 -5.02 -6.84
CA ALA A 240 8.23 -3.63 -6.69
C ALA A 240 9.75 -3.53 -6.52
N VAL A 241 10.33 -4.33 -5.61
CA VAL A 241 11.80 -4.34 -5.41
C VAL A 241 12.54 -4.83 -6.66
N LEU A 242 12.00 -5.79 -7.41
CA LEU A 242 12.63 -6.22 -8.67
C LEU A 242 12.63 -5.09 -9.71
N LEU A 243 11.55 -4.32 -9.79
CA LEU A 243 11.47 -3.17 -10.71
C LEU A 243 12.45 -2.07 -10.31
N ASP A 244 12.52 -1.72 -9.02
CA ASP A 244 13.53 -0.80 -8.46
C ASP A 244 14.94 -1.28 -8.80
N GLU A 245 15.25 -2.56 -8.56
CA GLU A 245 16.57 -3.14 -8.87
C GLU A 245 16.92 -3.08 -10.37
N LEU A 246 15.93 -3.18 -11.26
CA LEU A 246 16.15 -3.14 -12.72
C LEU A 246 16.27 -1.72 -13.27
N LEU A 247 15.70 -0.74 -12.59
CA LEU A 247 15.69 0.66 -13.00
C LEU A 247 16.67 1.53 -12.19
N GLU A 248 17.34 0.95 -11.20
CA GLU A 248 18.28 1.62 -10.32
C GLU A 248 19.36 2.39 -11.10
N GLY A 249 19.41 3.70 -10.90
CA GLY A 249 20.37 4.60 -11.54
C GLY A 249 20.03 5.03 -12.97
N LEU A 250 18.85 4.66 -13.49
CA LEU A 250 18.34 5.15 -14.77
C LEU A 250 17.44 6.37 -14.56
N THR A 251 17.58 7.35 -15.45
CA THR A 251 16.67 8.50 -15.54
C THR A 251 15.65 8.30 -16.66
N VAL A 252 14.57 9.07 -16.63
CA VAL A 252 13.59 9.15 -17.73
C VAL A 252 14.29 9.41 -19.07
N GLY A 253 15.29 10.28 -19.09
CA GLY A 253 16.05 10.63 -20.29
C GLY A 253 16.86 9.47 -20.89
N ASP A 254 17.25 8.48 -20.08
CA ASP A 254 18.01 7.30 -20.52
C ASP A 254 17.13 6.27 -21.24
N ILE A 255 15.83 6.26 -20.94
CA ILE A 255 14.88 5.26 -21.45
C ILE A 255 13.85 5.83 -22.42
N MET A 256 13.60 7.15 -22.41
CA MET A 256 12.58 7.78 -23.26
C MET A 256 12.89 7.64 -24.76
N THR A 257 11.84 7.67 -25.56
CA THR A 257 11.94 7.85 -27.01
C THR A 257 12.14 9.35 -27.31
N GLN A 258 13.32 9.74 -27.77
CA GLN A 258 13.68 11.16 -28.03
C GLN A 258 12.95 11.78 -29.24
N ALA A 259 12.66 10.97 -30.26
CA ALA A 259 11.98 11.40 -31.48
C ALA A 259 10.69 10.57 -31.66
N PRO A 260 9.65 10.84 -30.84
CA PRO A 260 8.41 10.08 -30.93
C PRO A 260 7.72 10.33 -32.26
N ALA A 261 6.99 9.32 -32.74
CA ALA A 261 6.10 9.51 -33.88
C ALA A 261 5.00 10.51 -33.51
N THR A 262 4.77 11.49 -34.37
CA THR A 262 3.80 12.57 -34.13
C THR A 262 2.60 12.44 -35.05
N VAL A 263 1.45 12.91 -34.59
CA VAL A 263 0.22 13.03 -35.38
C VAL A 263 -0.45 14.37 -35.10
N ASP A 264 -1.03 14.98 -36.12
CA ASP A 264 -1.76 16.23 -35.99
C ASP A 264 -3.12 16.00 -35.32
N ALA A 265 -3.52 16.88 -34.39
CA ALA A 265 -4.81 16.80 -33.70
C ALA A 265 -6.01 16.83 -34.66
N THR A 266 -5.87 17.47 -35.83
CA THR A 266 -6.92 17.56 -36.87
C THR A 266 -6.98 16.33 -37.78
N ALA A 267 -5.99 15.43 -37.70
CA ALA A 267 -5.98 14.22 -38.50
C ALA A 267 -7.20 13.35 -38.20
N THR A 268 -7.78 12.73 -39.23
CA THR A 268 -8.90 11.79 -39.04
C THR A 268 -8.40 10.48 -38.46
N ILE A 269 -9.30 9.77 -37.79
CA ILE A 269 -9.03 8.42 -37.28
C ILE A 269 -8.55 7.48 -38.40
N GLU A 270 -9.12 7.56 -39.61
CA GLU A 270 -8.70 6.73 -40.75
C GLU A 270 -7.26 7.00 -41.18
N ALA A 271 -6.88 8.29 -41.24
CA ALA A 271 -5.51 8.69 -41.55
C ALA A 271 -4.53 8.21 -40.47
N PHE A 272 -4.91 8.33 -39.20
CA PHE A 272 -4.13 7.85 -38.07
C PHE A 272 -3.97 6.32 -38.06
N GLY A 273 -5.04 5.56 -38.33
CA GLY A 273 -4.98 4.10 -38.46
C GLY A 273 -4.02 3.65 -39.56
N SER A 274 -4.00 4.35 -40.68
CA SER A 274 -3.04 4.11 -41.77
C SER A 274 -1.61 4.48 -41.38
N GLN A 275 -1.43 5.52 -40.56
CA GLN A 275 -0.14 5.94 -40.04
C GLN A 275 0.43 4.93 -39.04
N LEU A 276 -0.37 4.39 -38.12
CA LEU A 276 0.06 3.36 -37.17
C LEU A 276 0.69 2.13 -37.85
N LEU A 277 0.12 1.71 -39.00
CA LEU A 277 0.66 0.60 -39.79
C LEU A 277 2.05 0.91 -40.39
N ARG A 278 2.32 2.19 -40.70
CA ARG A 278 3.60 2.63 -41.25
C ARG A 278 4.66 2.81 -40.17
N ASP A 279 4.29 3.49 -39.07
CA ASP A 279 5.23 3.91 -38.05
C ASP A 279 5.67 2.75 -37.14
N ARG A 280 4.83 1.69 -37.03
CA ARG A 280 5.09 0.50 -36.20
C ARG A 280 5.36 0.80 -34.73
N THR A 281 4.88 1.95 -34.24
CA THR A 281 4.90 2.33 -32.84
C THR A 281 3.47 2.31 -32.28
N PRO A 282 3.27 1.81 -31.06
CA PRO A 282 1.93 1.72 -30.47
C PRO A 282 1.39 3.05 -29.93
N VAL A 283 2.26 4.06 -29.81
CA VAL A 283 1.98 5.34 -29.17
C VAL A 283 2.48 6.48 -30.05
N HIS A 284 1.65 7.52 -30.19
CA HIS A 284 1.95 8.74 -30.95
C HIS A 284 1.69 9.98 -30.13
N LEU A 285 2.56 10.97 -30.27
CA LEU A 285 2.39 12.28 -29.69
C LEU A 285 1.45 13.13 -30.56
N VAL A 286 0.43 13.72 -29.94
CA VAL A 286 -0.52 14.59 -30.63
C VAL A 286 -0.04 16.03 -30.57
N LEU A 287 0.08 16.67 -31.72
CA LEU A 287 0.45 18.07 -31.87
C LEU A 287 -0.78 18.91 -32.27
N ASP A 288 -0.88 20.13 -31.75
CA ASP A 288 -1.84 21.12 -32.26
C ASP A 288 -1.35 21.77 -33.57
N GLU A 289 -2.19 22.65 -34.14
CA GLU A 289 -1.86 23.41 -35.35
C GLU A 289 -0.61 24.31 -35.20
N ALA A 290 -0.25 24.67 -33.95
CA ALA A 290 0.94 25.46 -33.64
C ALA A 290 2.19 24.58 -33.43
N GLY A 291 2.07 23.26 -33.55
CA GLY A 291 3.15 22.30 -33.33
C GLY A 291 3.45 22.01 -31.86
N SER A 292 2.57 22.42 -30.94
CA SER A 292 2.74 22.17 -29.51
C SER A 292 2.15 20.82 -29.10
N PRO A 293 2.80 20.08 -28.19
CA PRO A 293 2.31 18.78 -27.72
C PRO A 293 1.10 18.96 -26.79
N VAL A 294 -0.03 18.35 -27.18
CA VAL A 294 -1.33 18.47 -26.48
C VAL A 294 -1.83 17.17 -25.88
N GLY A 295 -1.26 16.02 -26.26
CA GLY A 295 -1.65 14.74 -25.69
C GLY A 295 -0.98 13.56 -26.38
N VAL A 296 -1.48 12.37 -26.10
CA VAL A 296 -1.01 11.10 -26.66
C VAL A 296 -2.19 10.30 -27.19
N VAL A 297 -1.99 9.57 -28.27
CA VAL A 297 -2.98 8.66 -28.84
C VAL A 297 -2.36 7.30 -29.14
N THR A 298 -3.12 6.23 -28.90
CA THR A 298 -2.68 4.84 -29.06
C THR A 298 -3.66 4.01 -29.88
N LEU A 299 -3.25 2.78 -30.20
CA LEU A 299 -4.13 1.81 -30.84
C LEU A 299 -5.37 1.45 -29.99
N ASP A 300 -5.28 1.49 -28.67
CA ASP A 300 -6.44 1.18 -27.81
C ASP A 300 -7.47 2.32 -27.77
N ASP A 301 -7.02 3.56 -27.94
CA ASP A 301 -7.90 4.73 -28.09
C ASP A 301 -8.73 4.63 -29.38
N LEU A 302 -8.13 4.12 -30.46
CA LEU A 302 -8.83 3.81 -31.71
C LEU A 302 -9.92 2.74 -31.55
N LYS A 303 -9.62 1.65 -30.83
CA LYS A 303 -10.61 0.58 -30.58
C LYS A 303 -11.82 1.11 -29.82
N THR A 304 -11.58 2.00 -28.86
CA THR A 304 -12.65 2.64 -28.07
C THR A 304 -13.50 3.57 -28.93
N ALA A 305 -12.88 4.21 -29.93
CA ALA A 305 -13.56 5.09 -30.88
C ALA A 305 -14.32 4.38 -32.01
N SER A 306 -14.22 3.05 -32.15
CA SER A 306 -14.81 2.22 -33.24
C SER A 306 -16.33 2.31 -33.44
N ARG A 307 -17.06 3.01 -32.55
CA ARG A 307 -18.50 3.29 -32.67
C ARG A 307 -18.81 4.65 -33.32
N ARG A 308 -17.80 5.49 -33.56
CA ARG A 308 -17.93 6.80 -34.18
C ARG A 308 -17.59 6.73 -35.66
N ASP A 309 -18.04 7.72 -36.41
CA ASP A 309 -17.71 7.82 -37.83
C ASP A 309 -16.22 8.18 -37.98
N HIS A 310 -15.44 7.21 -38.46
CA HIS A 310 -13.99 7.31 -38.61
C HIS A 310 -13.53 8.38 -39.59
N ALA A 311 -14.41 8.79 -40.52
CA ALA A 311 -14.10 9.81 -41.53
C ALA A 311 -14.20 11.23 -40.98
N THR A 312 -14.95 11.44 -39.88
CA THR A 312 -15.22 12.79 -39.33
C THR A 312 -14.64 12.99 -37.94
N THR A 313 -14.42 11.92 -37.18
CA THR A 313 -13.79 12.00 -35.85
C THR A 313 -12.30 12.30 -35.98
N THR A 314 -11.84 13.33 -35.29
CA THR A 314 -10.43 13.74 -35.28
C THR A 314 -9.63 13.05 -34.18
N VAL A 315 -8.30 13.01 -34.33
CA VAL A 315 -7.38 12.49 -33.29
C VAL A 315 -7.49 13.29 -32.00
N GLY A 316 -7.64 14.61 -32.09
CA GLY A 316 -7.79 15.49 -30.93
C GLY A 316 -9.02 15.18 -30.06
N GLU A 317 -10.06 14.54 -30.62
CA GLU A 317 -11.24 14.11 -29.87
C GLU A 317 -11.06 12.80 -29.09
N ILE A 318 -10.06 12.00 -29.46
CA ILE A 318 -9.78 10.70 -28.84
C ILE A 318 -8.47 10.66 -28.07
N MET A 319 -7.65 11.72 -28.19
CA MET A 319 -6.39 11.83 -27.48
C MET A 319 -6.59 11.83 -25.97
N ARG A 320 -5.60 11.31 -25.26
CA ARG A 320 -5.53 11.33 -23.81
C ARG A 320 -4.57 12.44 -23.40
N ASP A 321 -5.00 13.26 -22.43
CA ASP A 321 -4.09 14.14 -21.71
C ASP A 321 -3.21 13.28 -20.79
N VAL A 322 -1.90 13.56 -20.80
CA VAL A 322 -0.90 12.77 -20.09
C VAL A 322 0.01 13.67 -19.27
N PRO A 323 0.54 13.19 -18.14
CA PRO A 323 1.44 13.97 -17.31
C PRO A 323 2.71 14.38 -18.07
N ARG A 324 3.24 15.54 -17.68
CA ARG A 324 4.49 16.11 -18.19
C ARG A 324 5.58 15.90 -17.14
N ILE A 325 6.68 15.29 -17.54
CA ILE A 325 7.79 14.89 -16.65
C ILE A 325 9.12 15.41 -17.17
N GLY A 326 10.11 15.52 -16.28
CA GLY A 326 11.46 15.95 -16.60
C GLY A 326 12.33 14.79 -17.10
N PRO A 327 13.30 15.03 -18.00
CA PRO A 327 14.23 13.98 -18.43
C PRO A 327 15.22 13.55 -17.34
N SER A 328 15.39 14.34 -16.28
CA SER A 328 16.26 14.03 -15.15
C SER A 328 15.55 13.27 -14.02
N ASP A 329 14.25 13.03 -14.16
CA ASP A 329 13.47 12.33 -13.13
C ASP A 329 13.90 10.87 -13.04
N ASP A 330 13.84 10.29 -11.84
CA ASP A 330 14.18 8.89 -11.61
C ASP A 330 13.16 7.97 -12.31
N ALA A 331 13.66 6.96 -13.04
CA ALA A 331 12.80 6.09 -13.83
C ALA A 331 11.86 5.23 -12.97
N PHE A 332 12.30 4.76 -11.80
CA PHE A 332 11.46 3.94 -10.93
C PHE A 332 10.37 4.78 -10.26
N ASP A 333 10.73 5.94 -9.71
CA ASP A 333 9.77 6.83 -9.06
C ASP A 333 8.71 7.33 -10.06
N THR A 334 9.13 7.62 -11.30
CA THR A 334 8.23 7.98 -12.40
C THR A 334 7.28 6.83 -12.74
N LEU A 335 7.76 5.59 -12.84
CA LEU A 335 6.92 4.42 -13.09
C LEU A 335 5.84 4.26 -12.04
N VAL A 336 6.19 4.42 -10.75
CA VAL A 336 5.26 4.33 -9.63
C VAL A 336 4.21 5.43 -9.69
N ALA A 337 4.62 6.67 -9.98
CA ALA A 337 3.70 7.80 -10.13
C ALA A 337 2.70 7.59 -11.28
N LEU A 338 3.17 7.11 -12.42
CA LEU A 338 2.36 6.84 -13.61
C LEU A 338 1.37 5.70 -13.38
N GLN A 339 1.79 4.59 -12.77
CA GLN A 339 0.89 3.50 -12.39
C GLN A 339 -0.25 3.97 -11.48
N GLY A 340 0.02 4.92 -10.58
CA GLY A 340 -1.00 5.52 -9.71
C GLY A 340 -2.10 6.27 -10.46
N SER A 341 -1.77 6.84 -11.63
CA SER A 341 -2.72 7.54 -12.51
C SER A 341 -3.48 6.62 -13.48
N GLY A 342 -3.06 5.36 -13.60
CA GLY A 342 -3.65 4.38 -14.53
C GLY A 342 -3.21 4.56 -15.98
N ASN A 343 -2.20 5.38 -16.26
CA ASN A 343 -1.58 5.54 -17.57
C ASN A 343 -0.05 5.56 -17.43
N LEU A 344 0.65 4.82 -18.28
CA LEU A 344 2.11 4.72 -18.30
C LEU A 344 2.76 5.64 -19.33
N ASP A 345 1.96 6.33 -20.14
CA ASP A 345 2.44 7.29 -21.13
C ASP A 345 2.64 8.67 -20.49
N ALA A 346 3.76 9.32 -20.80
CA ALA A 346 4.09 10.66 -20.32
C ALA A 346 4.89 11.45 -21.36
N ILE A 347 4.62 12.76 -21.44
CA ILE A 347 5.36 13.68 -22.30
C ILE A 347 6.59 14.17 -21.53
N VAL A 348 7.77 14.02 -22.11
CA VAL A 348 9.02 14.47 -21.48
C VAL A 348 9.35 15.88 -21.96
N GLN A 349 9.46 16.81 -21.02
CA GLN A 349 9.75 18.21 -21.29
C GLN A 349 10.96 18.72 -20.48
N ARG A 350 11.75 19.60 -21.09
CA ARG A 350 12.81 20.36 -20.42
C ARG A 350 12.56 21.83 -20.70
N ASP A 351 12.38 22.61 -19.63
CA ASP A 351 12.12 24.06 -19.73
C ASP A 351 10.95 24.45 -20.65
N GLY A 352 9.93 23.57 -20.75
CA GLY A 352 8.76 23.74 -21.60
C GLY A 352 8.91 23.22 -23.04
N GLU A 353 10.12 22.81 -23.45
CA GLU A 353 10.38 22.20 -24.75
C GLU A 353 10.18 20.68 -24.70
N LEU A 354 9.59 20.11 -25.74
CA LEU A 354 9.45 18.68 -25.92
C LEU A 354 10.82 18.03 -26.17
N VAL A 355 11.17 17.06 -25.33
CA VAL A 355 12.45 16.31 -25.46
C VAL A 355 12.23 14.83 -25.77
N GLY A 356 11.01 14.31 -25.55
CA GLY A 356 10.69 12.93 -25.85
C GLY A 356 9.31 12.50 -25.35
N LEU A 357 9.05 11.21 -25.53
CA LEU A 357 7.88 10.51 -25.03
C LEU A 357 8.35 9.30 -24.23
N LEU A 358 7.72 9.08 -23.08
CA LEU A 358 7.91 7.89 -22.28
C LEU A 358 6.64 7.04 -22.36
N SER A 359 6.81 5.75 -22.63
CA SER A 359 5.71 4.79 -22.77
C SER A 359 5.99 3.49 -21.99
N GLU A 360 4.96 2.64 -21.86
CA GLU A 360 5.13 1.29 -21.30
C GLU A 360 6.17 0.45 -22.06
N ALA A 361 6.27 0.64 -23.38
CA ALA A 361 7.22 -0.07 -24.23
C ALA A 361 8.67 0.29 -23.88
N ASP A 362 8.93 1.55 -23.54
CA ASP A 362 10.27 2.03 -23.16
C ASP A 362 10.73 1.37 -21.85
N TYR A 363 9.85 1.31 -20.84
CA TYR A 363 10.12 0.58 -19.60
C TYR A 363 10.36 -0.91 -19.85
N ALA A 364 9.53 -1.56 -20.67
CA ALA A 364 9.68 -2.97 -21.01
C ALA A 364 11.02 -3.25 -21.72
N HIS A 365 11.41 -2.37 -22.63
CA HIS A 365 12.67 -2.47 -23.36
C HIS A 365 13.87 -2.29 -22.43
N ALA A 366 13.87 -1.24 -21.60
CA ALA A 366 14.93 -0.97 -20.61
C ALA A 366 15.11 -2.14 -19.63
N MET A 367 14.00 -2.67 -19.08
CA MET A 367 14.04 -3.82 -18.19
C MET A 367 14.57 -5.10 -18.87
N THR A 368 14.23 -5.31 -20.14
CA THR A 368 14.72 -6.46 -20.91
C THR A 368 16.24 -6.40 -21.09
N ILE A 369 16.76 -5.21 -21.42
CA ILE A 369 18.21 -4.96 -21.53
C ILE A 369 18.89 -5.21 -20.18
N GLN A 370 18.37 -4.63 -19.10
CA GLN A 370 18.95 -4.75 -17.75
C GLN A 370 18.95 -6.20 -17.24
N ARG A 371 17.89 -6.96 -17.50
CA ARG A 371 17.87 -8.40 -17.21
C ARG A 371 18.94 -9.15 -17.99
N GLY A 372 19.12 -8.82 -19.28
CA GLY A 372 20.17 -9.40 -20.12
C GLY A 372 21.56 -9.20 -19.53
N PHE A 373 21.93 -7.97 -19.21
CA PHE A 373 23.23 -7.64 -18.60
C PHE A 373 23.47 -8.38 -17.28
N ARG A 374 22.46 -8.42 -16.41
CA ARG A 374 22.57 -9.09 -15.10
C ARG A 374 22.67 -10.61 -15.22
N SER A 375 22.00 -11.22 -16.19
CA SER A 375 22.10 -12.66 -16.45
C SER A 375 23.42 -13.08 -17.09
N GLY A 376 24.06 -12.20 -17.87
CA GLY A 376 25.32 -12.49 -18.57
C GLY A 376 26.58 -12.32 -17.72
N ILE A 377 26.54 -11.51 -16.66
CA ILE A 377 27.71 -11.20 -15.80
C ILE A 377 27.74 -12.05 -14.51
N GLY A 378 26.62 -12.68 -14.14
CA GLY A 378 26.48 -13.49 -12.91
C GLY A 378 26.59 -15.01 -13.10
N GLY A 379 27.13 -15.48 -14.23
CA GLY A 379 27.31 -16.90 -14.55
C GLY A 379 28.59 -17.50 -13.99
#